data_AF-F9ZNE2-F1
#
_entry.id   AF-F9ZNE2-F1
#
_cell.length_a   1.000
_cell.length_b   1.000
_cell.length_c   1.000
_cell.angle_alpha   90.00
_cell.angle_beta   90.00
_cell.angle_gamma   90.00
#
_symmetry.space_group_name_H-M   'P 1'
#
loop_
_entity.id
_entity.type
_entity.pdbx_description
1 polymer ?
#
loop_
_entity_poly.entity_id
_entity_poly.type
_entity_poly.pdbx_seq_one_letter_code
_entity_poly.pdbx_strand_id
1 'polypeptide(L)'
;MRWYGWVMRLALFCAVWPKVALAANFWSGFSPHAHFAGEFVGNFAGGLARGGTGTAYFDGGLDWDSTAAGAYPGGKFVLRYLAVDTGEPDQLYVGDVQGVSNLTTDYNISRLYKLYYRQSLGPVTARLEQQSAGLEHLPLFEPRRDGSPWW
;
A
#
# COMPACT_ATOMS: atom_id res chain seq x y z
N MET A 1 64.91 -15.86 2.95
CA MET A 1 63.75 -16.32 2.16
C MET A 1 62.48 -15.92 2.90
N ARG A 2 61.57 -15.20 2.22
CA ARG A 2 60.46 -14.41 2.79
C ARG A 2 59.26 -15.30 3.10
N TRP A 3 58.72 -15.19 4.31
CA TRP A 3 57.53 -15.93 4.76
C TRP A 3 56.57 -14.99 5.52
N TYR A 4 56.08 -13.93 4.87
CA TYR A 4 54.98 -13.09 5.38
C TYR A 4 54.31 -12.40 4.18
N GLY A 5 53.29 -13.01 3.60
CA GLY A 5 52.64 -12.48 2.38
C GLY A 5 51.14 -12.70 2.26
N TRP A 6 50.50 -13.44 3.18
CA TRP A 6 49.12 -13.92 2.97
C TRP A 6 48.07 -13.34 3.90
N VAL A 7 48.45 -12.70 5.02
CA VAL A 7 47.46 -12.10 5.95
C VAL A 7 47.03 -10.68 5.51
N MET A 8 47.76 -10.06 4.58
CA MET A 8 47.62 -8.64 4.24
C MET A 8 46.80 -8.38 2.97
N ARG A 9 45.87 -9.28 2.62
CA ARG A 9 44.94 -9.08 1.47
C ARG A 9 43.46 -9.10 1.82
N LEU A 10 43.06 -9.42 3.05
CA LEU A 10 41.65 -9.31 3.47
C LEU A 10 41.28 -7.96 4.09
N ALA A 11 42.26 -7.16 4.54
CA ALA A 11 41.99 -5.89 5.22
C ALA A 11 41.80 -4.68 4.28
N LEU A 12 42.02 -4.83 2.97
CA LEU A 12 41.94 -3.71 2.02
C LEU A 12 40.60 -3.56 1.30
N PHE A 13 39.60 -4.43 1.58
CA PHE A 13 38.27 -4.31 0.99
C PHE A 13 37.25 -3.54 1.86
N CYS A 14 37.60 -3.16 3.09
CA CYS A 14 36.70 -2.41 3.97
C CYS A 14 36.92 -0.88 3.97
N ALA A 15 37.90 -0.37 3.22
CA ALA A 15 38.37 1.02 3.37
C ALA A 15 37.88 2.02 2.32
N VAL A 16 36.87 1.69 1.50
CA VAL A 16 36.16 2.68 0.68
C VAL A 16 34.67 2.39 0.74
N TRP A 17 34.09 2.52 1.94
CA TRP A 17 32.65 2.72 2.04
C TRP A 17 32.42 4.20 1.75
N PRO A 18 31.73 4.59 0.66
CA PRO A 18 31.33 5.98 0.48
C PRO A 18 30.23 6.28 1.52
N LYS A 19 30.62 6.62 2.75
CA LYS A 19 29.68 6.94 3.84
C LYS A 19 28.98 8.30 3.67
N VAL A 20 29.20 9.02 2.56
CA VAL A 20 28.83 10.45 2.47
C VAL A 20 27.92 10.80 1.28
N ALA A 21 27.61 9.85 0.37
CA ALA A 21 26.63 10.10 -0.70
C ALA A 21 25.21 9.57 -0.38
N LEU A 22 25.05 8.78 0.69
CA LEU A 22 23.81 8.04 0.99
C LEU A 22 22.64 8.93 1.48
N ALA A 23 22.95 10.05 2.15
CA ALA A 23 21.93 10.85 2.85
C ALA A 23 21.23 11.89 1.95
N ALA A 24 21.92 12.43 0.95
CA ALA A 24 21.39 13.52 0.12
C ALA A 24 20.19 13.10 -0.75
N ASN A 25 20.13 11.81 -1.10
CA ASN A 25 19.12 11.26 -2.00
C ASN A 25 18.14 10.31 -1.30
N PHE A 26 18.20 10.13 0.03
CA PHE A 26 17.33 9.16 0.71
C PHE A 26 15.84 9.40 0.43
N TRP A 27 15.46 10.67 0.40
CA TRP A 27 14.09 11.10 0.17
C TRP A 27 13.60 10.90 -1.27
N SER A 28 14.49 10.93 -2.27
CA SER A 28 14.11 10.69 -3.67
C SER A 28 13.72 9.25 -3.95
N GLY A 29 13.96 8.34 -3.01
CA GLY A 29 13.46 6.98 -3.08
C GLY A 29 11.98 6.83 -2.75
N PHE A 30 11.36 7.81 -2.08
CA PHE A 30 9.95 7.69 -1.66
C PHE A 30 8.98 8.00 -2.79
N SER A 31 7.90 7.23 -2.85
CA SER A 31 6.77 7.46 -3.74
C SER A 31 5.47 7.25 -2.96
N PRO A 32 4.83 8.33 -2.48
CA PRO A 32 3.56 8.22 -1.79
C PRO A 32 2.41 7.96 -2.79
N HIS A 33 1.40 7.24 -2.32
CA HIS A 33 0.14 7.02 -3.01
C HIS A 33 -1.01 7.41 -2.08
N ALA A 34 -2.02 8.09 -2.62
CA ALA A 34 -3.24 8.39 -1.91
C ALA A 34 -4.40 8.46 -2.90
N HIS A 35 -5.48 7.75 -2.59
CA HIS A 35 -6.76 7.84 -3.26
C HIS A 35 -7.85 8.05 -2.22
N PHE A 36 -8.77 8.96 -2.51
CA PHE A 36 -9.90 9.26 -1.66
C PHE A 36 -11.16 9.36 -2.50
N ALA A 37 -12.24 8.73 -2.02
CA ALA A 37 -13.56 8.80 -2.61
C ALA A 37 -14.60 9.00 -1.50
N GLY A 38 -15.70 9.67 -1.81
CA GLY A 38 -16.79 9.87 -0.87
C GLY A 38 -18.13 9.94 -1.59
N GLU A 39 -19.14 9.40 -0.95
CA GLU A 39 -20.52 9.38 -1.43
C GLU A 39 -21.44 9.90 -0.34
N PHE A 40 -22.48 10.63 -0.74
CA PHE A 40 -23.53 11.10 0.16
C PHE A 40 -24.89 10.72 -0.42
N VAL A 41 -25.73 10.14 0.42
CA VAL A 41 -27.07 9.69 0.04
C VAL A 41 -28.08 10.35 0.96
N GLY A 42 -29.15 10.89 0.37
CA GLY A 42 -30.27 11.49 1.10
C GLY A 42 -31.59 10.80 0.74
N ASN A 43 -32.36 10.42 1.76
CA ASN A 43 -33.75 10.00 1.62
C ASN A 43 -34.71 11.14 2.04
N PHE A 44 -35.36 11.75 1.07
CA PHE A 44 -36.27 12.88 1.28
C PHE A 44 -37.75 12.46 1.42
N ALA A 45 -38.13 11.27 0.93
CA ALA A 45 -39.49 10.74 1.02
C ALA A 45 -39.54 9.21 0.76
N GLY A 46 -40.43 8.50 1.48
CA GLY A 46 -40.54 7.03 1.39
C GLY A 46 -39.45 6.30 2.20
N GLY A 47 -39.25 5.01 1.92
CA GLY A 47 -38.23 4.17 2.57
C GLY A 47 -38.49 3.87 4.05
N LEU A 48 -37.43 3.49 4.77
CA LEU A 48 -37.44 3.18 6.21
C LEU A 48 -37.49 4.46 7.06
N ALA A 49 -36.69 5.47 6.71
CA ALA A 49 -36.62 6.74 7.42
C ALA A 49 -36.10 7.88 6.53
N ARG A 50 -36.54 9.11 6.80
CA ARG A 50 -35.96 10.32 6.17
C ARG A 50 -34.64 10.68 6.84
N GLY A 51 -33.69 11.18 6.05
CA GLY A 51 -32.38 11.59 6.55
C GLY A 51 -31.33 11.49 5.46
N GLY A 52 -30.07 11.61 5.83
CA GLY A 52 -28.97 11.44 4.90
C GLY A 52 -27.73 10.95 5.63
N THR A 53 -26.86 10.31 4.87
CA THR A 53 -25.65 9.68 5.39
C THR A 53 -24.54 9.75 4.36
N GLY A 54 -23.30 9.64 4.83
CA GLY A 54 -22.11 9.70 4.00
C GLY A 54 -21.24 8.47 4.18
N THR A 55 -20.59 8.05 3.11
CA THR A 55 -19.56 7.02 3.12
C THR A 55 -18.27 7.61 2.56
N ALA A 56 -17.15 7.36 3.21
CA ALA A 56 -15.82 7.81 2.83
C ALA A 56 -14.87 6.62 2.69
N TYR A 57 -14.05 6.66 1.64
CA TYR A 57 -13.05 5.65 1.29
C TYR A 57 -11.67 6.32 1.17
N PHE A 58 -10.66 5.68 1.72
CA PHE A 58 -9.26 6.10 1.60
C PHE A 58 -8.35 4.89 1.37
N ASP A 59 -7.56 4.93 0.30
CA ASP A 59 -6.45 4.01 0.04
C ASP A 59 -5.14 4.78 -0.06
N GLY A 60 -4.25 4.52 0.90
CA GLY A 60 -2.99 5.22 1.05
C GLY A 60 -1.81 4.26 1.02
N GLY A 61 -0.64 4.79 0.68
CA GLY A 61 0.57 4.00 0.68
C GLY A 61 1.84 4.80 0.57
N LEU A 62 2.94 4.11 0.85
CA LEU A 62 4.29 4.63 0.71
C LEU A 62 5.18 3.53 0.14
N ASP A 63 5.83 3.83 -0.96
CA ASP A 63 6.90 3.00 -1.51
C ASP A 63 8.25 3.66 -1.29
N TRP A 64 9.28 2.85 -1.13
CA TRP A 64 10.66 3.31 -1.10
C TRP A 64 11.56 2.44 -1.98
N ASP A 65 12.23 3.05 -2.95
CA ASP A 65 13.22 2.42 -3.81
C ASP A 65 14.63 2.81 -3.37
N SER A 66 15.41 1.83 -2.93
CA SER A 66 16.75 2.05 -2.38
C SER A 66 17.77 2.51 -3.43
N THR A 67 17.51 2.24 -4.71
CA THR A 67 18.37 2.65 -5.82
C THR A 67 18.13 4.12 -6.14
N ALA A 68 16.86 4.52 -6.25
CA ALA A 68 16.46 5.92 -6.38
C ALA A 68 16.84 6.74 -5.15
N ALA A 69 16.92 6.10 -3.98
CA ALA A 69 17.40 6.72 -2.74
C ALA A 69 18.93 6.92 -2.69
N GLY A 70 19.69 6.39 -3.67
CA GLY A 70 21.15 6.38 -3.63
C GLY A 70 21.75 5.50 -2.52
N ALA A 71 20.96 4.57 -1.95
CA ALA A 71 21.38 3.75 -0.81
C ALA A 71 22.09 2.46 -1.25
N TYR A 72 21.37 1.55 -1.87
CA TYR A 72 21.93 0.30 -2.41
C TYR A 72 21.04 -0.18 -3.54
N PRO A 73 21.57 -0.89 -4.54
CA PRO A 73 20.76 -1.33 -5.67
C PRO A 73 19.75 -2.42 -5.28
N GLY A 74 18.58 -2.39 -5.92
CA GLY A 74 17.64 -3.52 -5.94
C GLY A 74 16.69 -3.68 -4.75
N GLY A 75 16.72 -2.78 -3.77
CA GLY A 75 15.80 -2.77 -2.63
C GLY A 75 14.50 -2.03 -2.93
N LYS A 76 13.37 -2.65 -2.56
CA LYS A 76 12.03 -2.04 -2.64
C LYS A 76 11.24 -2.34 -1.37
N PHE A 77 10.75 -1.29 -0.72
CA PHE A 77 9.81 -1.36 0.39
C PHE A 77 8.45 -0.84 -0.06
N VAL A 78 7.37 -1.50 0.39
CA VAL A 78 5.99 -1.12 0.05
C VAL A 78 5.11 -1.24 1.28
N LEU A 79 4.33 -0.18 1.52
CA LEU A 79 3.32 -0.08 2.57
C LEU A 79 1.98 0.35 1.93
N ARG A 80 0.89 -0.35 2.24
CA ARG A 80 -0.47 0.02 1.81
C ARG A 80 -1.47 -0.11 2.94
N TYR A 81 -2.34 0.89 3.05
CA TYR A 81 -3.32 1.05 4.10
C TYR A 81 -4.68 1.44 3.50
N LEU A 82 -5.74 0.87 4.03
CA LEU A 82 -7.12 1.14 3.63
C LEU A 82 -7.92 1.62 4.84
N ALA A 83 -8.73 2.65 4.66
CA ALA A 83 -9.77 3.05 5.58
C ALA A 83 -11.11 3.26 4.85
N VAL A 84 -12.20 2.80 5.45
CA VAL A 84 -13.57 3.03 4.99
C VAL A 84 -14.40 3.42 6.22
N ASP A 85 -15.08 4.54 6.13
CA ASP A 85 -16.10 4.98 7.07
C ASP A 85 -17.44 4.95 6.34
N THR A 86 -18.42 4.19 6.83
CA THR A 86 -19.64 3.91 6.10
C THR A 86 -20.87 4.39 6.85
N GLY A 87 -21.79 5.00 6.09
CA GLY A 87 -23.01 5.58 6.61
C GLY A 87 -24.24 4.68 6.50
N GLU A 88 -24.11 3.50 5.88
CA GLU A 88 -25.15 2.47 5.73
C GLU A 88 -26.53 3.00 5.25
N PRO A 89 -26.60 3.68 4.09
CA PRO A 89 -27.84 4.32 3.61
C PRO A 89 -28.99 3.34 3.41
N ASP A 90 -28.69 2.13 2.96
CA ASP A 90 -29.65 1.08 2.68
C ASP A 90 -30.31 0.53 3.94
N GLN A 91 -29.52 0.29 4.99
CA GLN A 91 -30.02 -0.28 6.24
C GLN A 91 -30.77 0.75 7.09
N LEU A 92 -30.33 2.01 7.07
CA LEU A 92 -30.85 3.04 7.96
C LEU A 92 -31.97 3.91 7.35
N TYR A 93 -32.00 4.08 6.02
CA TYR A 93 -32.90 5.06 5.39
C TYR A 93 -33.73 4.50 4.24
N VAL A 94 -33.13 3.76 3.30
CA VAL A 94 -33.81 3.37 2.04
C VAL A 94 -34.55 2.04 2.17
N GLY A 95 -33.91 1.02 2.76
CA GLY A 95 -34.42 -0.34 2.83
C GLY A 95 -34.22 -1.16 1.54
N ASP A 96 -33.26 -0.77 0.69
CA ASP A 96 -32.92 -1.51 -0.53
C ASP A 96 -31.94 -2.66 -0.22
N VAL A 97 -32.11 -3.79 -0.90
CA VAL A 97 -31.24 -4.97 -0.79
C VAL A 97 -30.11 -4.91 -1.82
N GLN A 98 -30.25 -4.15 -2.90
CA GLN A 98 -29.27 -4.07 -3.99
C GLN A 98 -28.17 -3.02 -3.77
N GLY A 99 -28.27 -2.19 -2.73
CA GLY A 99 -27.29 -1.17 -2.38
C GLY A 99 -27.40 0.10 -3.21
N VAL A 100 -27.59 1.26 -2.57
CA VAL A 100 -27.61 2.57 -3.26
C VAL A 100 -26.24 3.24 -3.31
N SER A 101 -25.23 2.69 -2.64
CA SER A 101 -23.86 3.19 -2.59
C SER A 101 -22.87 2.06 -2.86
N ASN A 102 -21.99 2.26 -3.85
CA ASN A 102 -20.97 1.29 -4.23
C ASN A 102 -19.76 1.30 -3.28
N LEU A 103 -19.63 2.34 -2.45
CA LEU A 103 -18.59 2.45 -1.42
C LEU A 103 -19.01 1.86 -0.08
N THR A 104 -20.28 1.50 0.09
CA THR A 104 -20.80 1.01 1.36
C THR A 104 -20.25 -0.38 1.69
N THR A 105 -19.80 -0.52 2.93
CA THR A 105 -19.36 -1.79 3.52
C THR A 105 -20.21 -2.09 4.73
N ASP A 106 -20.34 -3.37 5.11
CA ASP A 106 -21.15 -3.77 6.28
C ASP A 106 -20.65 -3.20 7.62
N TYR A 107 -19.43 -2.66 7.65
CA TYR A 107 -18.82 -2.06 8.82
C TYR A 107 -17.67 -1.13 8.43
N ASN A 108 -17.27 -0.24 9.34
CA ASN A 108 -16.08 0.59 9.18
C ASN A 108 -14.81 -0.26 9.11
N ILE A 109 -13.95 0.03 8.13
CA ILE A 109 -12.72 -0.72 7.89
C ILE A 109 -11.52 0.20 8.16
N SER A 110 -10.51 -0.33 8.86
CA SER A 110 -9.18 0.28 8.96
C SER A 110 -8.16 -0.86 8.98
N ARG A 111 -7.29 -0.93 7.96
CA ARG A 111 -6.31 -2.01 7.87
C ARG A 111 -5.06 -1.65 7.09
N LEU A 112 -3.92 -2.09 7.62
CA LEU A 112 -2.72 -2.27 6.82
C LEU A 112 -2.87 -3.59 6.05
N TYR A 113 -2.97 -3.51 4.73
CA TYR A 113 -3.28 -4.68 3.91
C TYR A 113 -2.11 -5.21 3.09
N LYS A 114 -1.07 -4.39 2.90
CA LYS A 114 0.15 -4.81 2.22
C LYS A 114 1.37 -4.20 2.89
N LEU A 115 2.30 -5.07 3.27
CA LEU A 115 3.61 -4.68 3.74
C LEU A 115 4.62 -5.66 3.18
N TYR A 116 5.60 -5.19 2.43
CA TYR A 116 6.71 -6.05 2.03
C TYR A 116 8.01 -5.29 1.85
N TYR A 117 9.09 -6.06 1.95
CA TYR A 117 10.41 -5.66 1.50
C TYR A 117 10.95 -6.71 0.53
N ARG A 118 11.55 -6.24 -0.56
CA ARG A 118 12.19 -7.07 -1.60
C ARG A 118 13.61 -6.57 -1.84
N GLN A 119 14.55 -7.49 -1.89
CA GLN A 119 15.95 -7.20 -2.25
C GLN A 119 16.37 -8.09 -3.42
N SER A 120 16.86 -7.46 -4.50
CA SER A 120 17.48 -8.15 -5.63
C SER A 120 19.00 -8.04 -5.56
N LEU A 121 19.71 -9.16 -5.66
CA LEU A 121 21.17 -9.29 -5.65
C LEU A 121 21.59 -10.06 -6.91
N GLY A 122 21.79 -9.35 -8.02
CA GLY A 122 22.06 -9.96 -9.32
C GLY A 122 20.90 -10.88 -9.77
N PRO A 123 21.13 -12.18 -10.01
CA PRO A 123 20.06 -13.10 -10.44
C PRO A 123 19.13 -13.53 -9.31
N VAL A 124 19.47 -13.27 -8.04
CA VAL A 124 18.69 -13.74 -6.88
C VAL A 124 17.81 -12.61 -6.36
N THR A 125 16.55 -12.90 -6.05
CA THR A 125 15.64 -11.97 -5.38
C THR A 125 15.02 -12.62 -4.16
N ALA A 126 15.16 -11.97 -3.01
CA ALA A 126 14.49 -12.34 -1.76
C ALA A 126 13.36 -11.36 -1.47
N ARG A 127 12.23 -11.87 -0.94
CA ARG A 127 11.09 -11.07 -0.54
C ARG A 127 10.55 -11.55 0.79
N LEU A 128 10.27 -10.60 1.68
CA LEU A 128 9.50 -10.82 2.90
C LEU A 128 8.22 -10.01 2.78
N GLU A 129 7.08 -10.67 2.85
CA GLU A 129 5.78 -10.05 2.67
C GLU A 129 4.80 -10.47 3.76
N GLN A 130 3.97 -9.51 4.16
CA GLN A 130 2.78 -9.70 4.95
C GLN A 130 1.63 -9.10 4.14
N GLN A 131 0.67 -9.94 3.82
CA GLN A 131 -0.58 -9.55 3.19
C GLN A 131 -1.73 -10.03 4.05
N SER A 132 -2.70 -9.16 4.30
CA SER A 132 -3.93 -9.55 4.97
C SER A 132 -4.87 -10.21 3.95
N ALA A 133 -5.27 -11.46 4.20
CA ALA A 133 -6.30 -12.13 3.41
C ALA A 133 -7.68 -11.55 3.78
N GLY A 134 -8.53 -11.25 2.80
CA GLY A 134 -9.88 -10.70 3.02
C GLY A 134 -10.17 -9.35 2.33
N LEU A 135 -9.41 -8.98 1.31
CA LEU A 135 -9.78 -7.91 0.36
C LEU A 135 -10.47 -8.45 -0.90
N GLU A 136 -10.29 -9.74 -1.18
CA GLU A 136 -10.71 -10.42 -2.39
C GLU A 136 -12.22 -10.62 -2.48
N HIS A 137 -12.94 -10.38 -1.38
CA HIS A 137 -14.38 -10.57 -1.26
C HIS A 137 -15.14 -9.23 -1.19
N LEU A 138 -14.42 -8.10 -1.20
CA LEU A 138 -15.06 -6.78 -1.26
C LEU A 138 -15.32 -6.43 -2.74
N PRO A 139 -16.54 -5.99 -3.10
CA PRO A 139 -16.90 -5.66 -4.49
C PRO A 139 -16.03 -4.55 -5.10
N LEU A 140 -15.32 -3.78 -4.27
CA LEU A 140 -14.34 -2.76 -4.67
C LEU A 140 -13.04 -3.31 -5.30
N PHE A 141 -12.72 -4.59 -5.10
CA PHE A 141 -11.43 -5.18 -5.50
C PHE A 141 -11.56 -6.34 -6.49
N GLU A 142 -12.76 -6.68 -6.94
CA GLU A 142 -12.92 -7.57 -8.10
C GLU A 142 -12.47 -6.82 -9.37
N PRO A 143 -11.40 -7.26 -10.06
CA PRO A 143 -11.13 -6.74 -11.39
C PRO A 143 -12.31 -7.08 -12.30
N ARG A 144 -12.58 -6.22 -13.29
CA ARG A 144 -13.53 -6.59 -14.35
C ARG A 144 -13.16 -7.96 -14.92
N ARG A 145 -14.12 -8.67 -15.53
CA ARG A 145 -13.87 -9.95 -16.21
C ARG A 145 -12.71 -9.91 -17.24
N ASP A 146 -12.30 -8.72 -17.66
CA ASP A 146 -11.18 -8.46 -18.57
C ASP A 146 -9.83 -8.14 -17.88
N GLY A 147 -9.77 -8.13 -16.54
CA GLY A 147 -8.57 -7.86 -15.77
C GLY A 147 -8.22 -6.37 -15.60
N SER A 148 -9.07 -5.45 -16.05
CA SER A 148 -8.84 -4.00 -15.88
C SER A 148 -9.26 -3.48 -14.49
N PRO A 149 -8.54 -2.47 -13.94
CA PRO A 149 -9.00 -1.75 -12.76
C PRO A 149 -10.28 -0.96 -13.08
N TRP A 150 -11.01 -0.54 -12.04
CA TRP A 150 -12.18 0.33 -12.21
C TRP A 150 -11.83 1.80 -12.55
N TRP A 151 -10.57 2.09 -12.87
CA TRP A 151 -10.04 3.40 -13.26
C TRP A 151 -9.13 3.30 -14.50
#